data_AF-A0A9E0PM98-F1
#
_entry.id   AF-A0A9E0PM98-F1
#
_cell.length_a   1.000
_cell.length_b   1.000
_cell.length_c   1.000
_cell.angle_alpha   90.00
_cell.angle_beta   90.00
_cell.angle_gamma   90.00
#
_symmetry.space_group_name_H-M   'P 1'
#
loop_
_entity.id
_entity.type
_entity.pdbx_description
1 polymer ?
#
loop_
_entity_poly.entity_id
_entity_poly.type
_entity_poly.pdbx_seq_one_letter_code
_entity_poly.pdbx_strand_id
1 'polypeptide(L)'
;MAEAPNQEEQEIAVITLESEDGHSYDCEMLDRFVFEENEYALLLKIAEEGADEELEEEDQTLVIMRFFHRGNDFVFQTIDSDEEFEKVRAFVEEKVESERAAMESGQ
;
A
#
# COMPACT_ATOMS: atom_id res chain seq x y z
N MET A 1 -4.66 14.26 -35.58
CA MET A 1 -3.93 14.67 -34.37
C MET A 1 -3.74 13.41 -33.55
N ALA A 2 -2.50 13.14 -33.19
CA ALA A 2 -2.11 11.91 -32.50
C ALA A 2 -2.22 12.13 -30.99
N GLU A 3 -2.88 11.21 -30.30
CA GLU A 3 -2.62 10.96 -28.89
C GLU A 3 -2.23 9.48 -28.79
N ALA A 4 -0.94 9.28 -28.59
CA ALA A 4 -0.29 8.02 -28.29
C ALA A 4 -0.79 7.50 -26.92
N PRO A 5 -0.71 6.19 -26.65
CA PRO A 5 -1.19 5.61 -25.40
C PRO A 5 -0.48 6.27 -24.23
N ASN A 6 -1.24 6.96 -23.37
CA ASN A 6 -0.70 7.47 -22.12
C ASN A 6 -0.21 6.26 -21.35
N GLN A 7 1.11 6.21 -21.21
CA GLN A 7 1.84 5.17 -20.54
C GLN A 7 1.18 4.95 -19.18
N GLU A 8 1.08 3.70 -18.75
CA GLU A 8 0.81 3.32 -17.36
C GLU A 8 1.94 3.94 -16.52
N GLU A 9 1.84 5.24 -16.29
CA GLU A 9 2.46 5.97 -15.22
C GLU A 9 2.07 5.14 -14.00
N GLN A 10 3.07 4.53 -13.36
CA GLN A 10 2.91 3.96 -12.04
C GLN A 10 2.66 5.17 -11.12
N GLU A 11 1.46 5.72 -11.23
CA GLU A 11 0.99 6.83 -10.42
C GLU A 11 0.89 6.21 -9.03
N ILE A 12 1.88 6.53 -8.20
CA ILE A 12 1.78 6.47 -6.74
C ILE A 12 0.48 7.20 -6.40
N ALA A 13 -0.59 6.42 -6.29
CA ALA A 13 -1.93 6.92 -6.11
C ALA A 13 -2.11 7.08 -4.60
N VAL A 14 -2.10 8.32 -4.14
CA VAL A 14 -2.59 8.64 -2.81
C VAL A 14 -4.09 8.34 -2.80
N ILE A 15 -4.48 7.36 -1.98
CA ILE A 15 -5.85 6.96 -1.76
C ILE A 15 -6.31 7.43 -0.38
N THR A 16 -7.49 8.03 -0.33
CA THR A 16 -8.15 8.34 0.94
C THR A 16 -9.01 7.14 1.32
N LEU A 17 -8.68 6.51 2.45
CA LEU A 17 -9.43 5.39 3.01
C LEU A 17 -10.41 5.92 4.06
N GLU A 18 -11.69 5.64 3.85
CA GLU A 18 -12.75 5.95 4.82
C GLU A 18 -13.05 4.70 5.66
N SER A 19 -12.92 4.84 6.97
CA SER A 19 -13.25 3.78 7.94
C SER A 19 -14.74 3.80 8.30
N GLU A 20 -15.27 2.67 8.74
CA GLU A 20 -16.68 2.54 9.15
C GLU A 20 -17.05 3.44 10.37
N ASP A 21 -16.05 3.89 11.13
CA ASP A 21 -16.18 4.85 12.23
C ASP A 21 -16.37 6.31 11.74
N GLY A 22 -16.21 6.56 10.44
CA GLY A 22 -16.25 7.90 9.83
C GLY A 22 -14.90 8.61 9.80
N HIS A 23 -13.81 7.88 10.02
CA HIS A 23 -12.45 8.42 9.98
C HIS A 23 -11.81 8.22 8.59
N SER A 24 -11.42 9.31 7.95
CA SER A 24 -10.63 9.35 6.73
C SER A 24 -9.14 9.44 7.04
N TYR A 25 -8.33 8.60 6.39
CA TYR A 25 -6.88 8.74 6.39
C TYR A 25 -6.32 8.58 4.98
N ASP A 26 -5.27 9.34 4.68
CA ASP A 26 -4.61 9.31 3.39
C ASP A 26 -3.43 8.35 3.42
N CYS A 27 -3.44 7.44 2.47
CA CYS A 27 -2.41 6.44 2.27
C CYS A 27 -1.86 6.53 0.86
N GLU A 28 -0.54 6.48 0.73
CA GLU A 28 0.09 6.28 -0.56
C GLU A 28 0.14 4.78 -0.88
N MET A 29 -0.49 4.36 -1.98
CA MET A 29 -0.32 2.99 -2.47
C MET A 29 1.08 2.83 -3.06
N LEU A 30 1.92 2.06 -2.37
CA LEU A 30 3.28 1.79 -2.81
C LEU A 30 3.31 0.68 -3.85
N ASP A 31 2.68 -0.46 -3.54
CA ASP A 31 2.69 -1.64 -4.40
C ASP A 31 1.45 -2.52 -4.17
N ARG A 32 1.13 -3.36 -5.15
CA ARG A 32 0.08 -4.39 -5.03
C ARG A 32 0.63 -5.73 -5.47
N PHE A 33 0.35 -6.78 -4.71
CA PHE A 33 0.86 -8.10 -4.99
C PHE A 33 -0.15 -9.20 -4.65
N VAL A 34 -0.03 -10.34 -5.32
CA VAL A 34 -0.86 -11.52 -5.07
C VAL A 34 -0.10 -12.47 -4.16
N PHE A 35 -0.70 -12.85 -3.05
CA PHE A 35 -0.15 -13.81 -2.09
C PHE A 35 -1.22 -14.82 -1.67
N GLU A 36 -0.90 -16.12 -1.68
CA GLU A 36 -1.83 -17.20 -1.32
C GLU A 36 -3.24 -17.04 -1.97
N GLU A 37 -3.29 -16.76 -3.28
CA GLU A 37 -4.52 -16.54 -4.08
C GLU A 37 -5.35 -15.29 -3.70
N ASN A 38 -4.86 -14.47 -2.79
CA ASN A 38 -5.47 -13.20 -2.38
C ASN A 38 -4.62 -12.03 -2.88
N GLU A 39 -5.27 -10.93 -3.22
CA GLU A 39 -4.59 -9.68 -3.59
C GLU A 39 -4.39 -8.83 -2.34
N TYR A 40 -3.20 -8.21 -2.22
CA TYR A 40 -2.83 -7.33 -1.12
C TYR A 40 -2.26 -6.03 -1.68
N ALA A 41 -2.48 -4.95 -0.94
CA ALA A 41 -1.93 -3.64 -1.22
C ALA A 41 -1.05 -3.20 -0.04
N LEU A 42 0.13 -2.69 -0.39
CA LEU A 42 1.04 -2.02 0.54
C LEU A 42 0.75 -0.53 0.50
N LEU A 43 0.40 0.02 1.66
CA LEU A 43 -0.06 1.39 1.83
C LEU A 43 0.85 2.09 2.84
N LEU A 44 1.39 3.24 2.49
CA LEU A 44 2.13 4.09 3.42
C LEU A 44 1.16 5.13 3.98
N LYS A 45 0.93 5.12 5.29
CA LYS A 45 0.12 6.16 5.92
C LYS A 45 0.91 7.47 5.92
N ILE A 46 0.37 8.49 5.24
CA ILE A 46 1.03 9.81 5.09
C ILE A 46 0.24 10.94 5.78
N ALA A 47 -1.06 10.77 6.02
CA ALA A 47 -1.86 11.72 6.79
C ALA A 47 -3.07 11.03 7.44
N GLU A 48 -3.55 11.59 8.55
CA GLU A 48 -4.80 11.20 9.19
C GLU A 48 -5.64 12.46 9.45
N GLU A 49 -6.89 12.51 8.97
CA GLU A 49 -7.74 13.66 9.25
C GLU A 49 -8.07 13.74 10.74
N GLY A 50 -7.62 14.80 11.41
CA GLY A 50 -7.83 15.01 12.85
C GLY A 50 -6.64 14.67 13.75
N ALA A 51 -5.54 14.15 13.19
CA ALA A 51 -4.24 14.19 13.84
C ALA A 51 -3.62 15.56 13.54
N ASP A 52 -3.46 16.41 14.56
CA ASP A 52 -2.81 17.74 14.47
C ASP A 52 -1.28 17.63 14.27
N GLU A 53 -0.78 16.41 14.05
CA GLU A 53 0.63 16.08 13.89
C GLU A 53 0.87 15.70 12.43
N GLU A 54 1.63 16.53 11.72
CA GLU A 54 2.38 16.06 10.55
C GLU A 54 3.15 14.82 11.03
N LEU A 55 2.82 13.64 10.49
CA LEU A 55 3.63 12.45 10.75
C LEU A 55 5.04 12.81 10.29
N GLU A 56 5.98 12.91 11.23
CA GLU A 56 7.39 13.12 10.89
C GLU A 56 7.81 12.01 9.91
N GLU A 57 8.80 12.25 9.04
CA GLU A 57 9.24 11.24 8.06
C GLU A 57 9.64 9.90 8.72
N GLU A 58 9.92 9.90 10.03
CA GLU A 58 10.19 8.72 10.84
C GLU A 58 8.94 7.95 11.31
N ASP A 59 7.75 8.56 11.28
CA ASP A 59 6.45 7.98 11.70
C ASP A 59 5.60 7.43 10.53
N GLN A 60 6.16 7.41 9.33
CA GLN A 60 5.54 6.80 8.16
C GLN A 60 5.28 5.30 8.42
N THR A 61 4.03 4.97 8.73
CA THR A 61 3.64 3.61 9.10
C THR A 61 3.19 2.85 7.86
N LEU A 62 3.89 1.77 7.52
CA LEU A 62 3.49 0.84 6.47
C LEU A 62 2.32 -0.03 6.95
N VAL A 63 1.24 -0.04 6.16
CA VAL A 63 0.02 -0.79 6.41
C VAL A 63 -0.19 -1.76 5.24
N ILE A 64 -0.47 -3.02 5.56
CA ILE A 64 -0.79 -4.05 4.58
C ILE A 64 -2.27 -4.40 4.71
N MET A 65 -3.01 -4.29 3.61
CA MET A 65 -4.43 -4.63 3.57
C MET A 65 -4.72 -5.59 2.41
N ARG A 66 -5.71 -6.47 2.60
CA ARG A 66 -6.28 -7.26 1.50
C ARG A 66 -7.01 -6.33 0.55
N PHE A 67 -6.67 -6.43 -0.71
CA PHE A 67 -7.28 -5.71 -1.80
C PHE A 67 -8.16 -6.67 -2.58
N PHE A 68 -9.43 -6.35 -2.78
CA PHE A 68 -10.27 -7.11 -3.69
C PHE A 68 -11.33 -6.25 -4.35
N HIS A 69 -11.70 -6.65 -5.56
CA HIS A 69 -12.73 -5.96 -6.31
C HIS A 69 -14.11 -6.55 -6.01
N ARG A 70 -15.03 -5.72 -5.54
CA ARG A 70 -16.43 -6.09 -5.31
C ARG A 70 -17.33 -5.34 -6.30
N GLY A 71 -17.59 -5.97 -7.43
CA GLY A 71 -18.52 -5.43 -8.43
C GLY A 71 -17.91 -4.32 -9.29
N ASN A 72 -18.00 -3.07 -8.85
CA ASN A 72 -17.34 -1.91 -9.46
C ASN A 72 -16.57 -1.08 -8.40
N ASP A 73 -16.50 -1.60 -7.18
CA ASP A 73 -15.92 -0.94 -6.03
C ASP A 73 -14.64 -1.68 -5.61
N PHE A 74 -13.64 -0.92 -5.16
CA PHE A 74 -12.43 -1.47 -4.55
C PHE A 74 -12.64 -1.56 -3.05
N VAL A 75 -12.42 -2.75 -2.49
CA VAL A 75 -12.57 -2.99 -1.06
C VAL A 75 -11.21 -3.34 -0.48
N PHE A 76 -10.84 -2.60 0.56
CA PHE A 76 -9.67 -2.87 1.38
C PHE A 76 -10.13 -3.49 2.68
N GLN A 77 -9.53 -4.62 3.06
CA GLN A 77 -9.86 -5.34 4.29
C GLN A 77 -8.58 -5.53 5.10
N THR A 78 -8.66 -5.22 6.39
CA THR A 78 -7.56 -5.49 7.34
C THR A 78 -7.34 -7.00 7.47
N ILE A 79 -6.09 -7.40 7.67
CA ILE A 79 -5.74 -8.80 7.94
C ILE A 79 -5.96 -9.05 9.44
N ASP A 80 -7.00 -9.81 9.78
CA ASP A 80 -7.33 -10.16 11.17
C ASP A 80 -6.49 -11.34 11.70
N SER A 81 -5.93 -12.16 10.81
CA SER A 81 -5.11 -13.31 11.20
C SER A 81 -3.63 -12.91 11.34
N ASP A 82 -3.10 -12.95 12.56
CA ASP A 82 -1.69 -12.66 12.84
C ASP A 82 -0.75 -13.52 11.98
N GLU A 83 -1.03 -14.82 11.85
CA GLU A 83 -0.24 -15.75 11.04
C GLU A 83 -0.19 -15.34 9.56
N GLU A 84 -1.27 -14.80 9.03
CA GLU A 84 -1.32 -14.31 7.64
C GLU A 84 -0.53 -13.00 7.53
N PHE A 85 -0.77 -12.06 8.46
CA PHE A 85 -0.09 -10.79 8.46
C PHE A 85 1.43 -10.96 8.54
N GLU A 86 1.92 -11.84 9.43
CA GLU A 86 3.36 -12.12 9.55
C GLU A 86 3.96 -12.68 8.26
N LYS A 87 3.26 -13.60 7.57
CA LYS A 87 3.75 -14.14 6.30
C LYS A 87 3.81 -13.09 5.19
N VAL A 88 2.74 -12.31 5.05
CA VAL A 88 2.62 -11.27 4.03
C VAL A 88 3.66 -10.18 4.29
N ARG A 89 3.81 -9.77 5.55
CA ARG A 89 4.83 -8.82 5.97
C ARG A 89 6.24 -9.33 5.67
N ALA A 90 6.56 -10.57 6.05
CA ALA A 90 7.86 -11.16 5.76
C ALA A 90 8.15 -11.22 4.25
N PHE A 91 7.14 -11.50 3.42
CA PHE A 91 7.26 -11.45 1.97
C PHE A 91 7.58 -10.05 1.44
N VAL A 92 6.91 -9.01 1.98
CA VAL A 92 7.17 -7.61 1.62
C VAL A 92 8.56 -7.16 2.09
N GLU A 93 8.95 -7.49 3.32
CA GLU A 93 10.28 -7.19 3.86
C GLU A 93 11.38 -7.82 2.99
N GLU A 94 11.25 -9.11 2.64
CA GLU A 94 12.19 -9.81 1.76
C GLU A 94 12.26 -9.15 0.36
N LYS A 95 11.12 -8.74 -0.20
CA LYS A 95 11.06 -8.04 -1.49
C LYS A 95 11.82 -6.71 -1.46
N VAL A 96 11.52 -5.86 -0.47
CA VAL A 96 12.16 -4.56 -0.30
C VAL A 96 13.65 -4.72 -0.03
N GLU A 97 14.05 -5.65 0.84
CA GLU A 97 15.47 -5.94 1.10
C GLU A 97 16.19 -6.45 -0.16
N SER A 98 15.53 -7.32 -0.95
CA SER A 98 16.09 -7.83 -2.20
C SER A 98 16.30 -6.73 -3.23
N GLU A 99 15.34 -5.81 -3.37
CA GLU A 99 15.46 -4.65 -4.26
C GLU A 99 16.53 -3.66 -3.78
N ARG A 100 16.58 -3.37 -2.47
CA ARG A 100 17.63 -2.51 -1.88
C ARG A 100 19.02 -3.09 -2.09
N ALA A 101 19.21 -4.38 -1.83
CA ALA A 101 20.49 -5.07 -2.04
C ALA A 101 20.93 -5.07 -3.52
N ALA A 102 19.98 -5.14 -4.45
CA ALA A 102 20.25 -5.05 -5.88
C ALA A 102 20.70 -3.64 -6.30
N MET A 103 20.18 -2.59 -5.66
CA MET A 103 20.61 -1.20 -5.91
C MET A 103 21.99 -0.89 -5.31
N GLU A 104 22.34 -1.47 -4.16
CA GLU A 104 23.64 -1.24 -3.50
C GLU A 104 24.80 -2.01 -4.14
N SER A 105 24.53 -3.09 -4.87
CA SER A 105 25.56 -3.88 -5.57
C SER A 105 25.97 -3.29 -6.94
N GLY A 106 25.40 -2.15 -7.31
CA GLY A 106 25.58 -1.49 -8.62
C GLY A 106 26.51 -0.27 -8.63
N GLN A 107 27.39 -0.09 -7.64
CA GLN A 107 28.30 1.07 -7.56
C GLN A 107 29.79 0.70 -7.54
#